data_AF-A3ZQV4-F1
#
_entry.id   AF-A3ZQV4-F1
#
_cell.length_a   1.000
_cell.length_b   1.000
_cell.length_c   1.000
_cell.angle_alpha   90.00
_cell.angle_beta   90.00
_cell.angle_gamma   90.00
#
_symmetry.space_group_name_H-M   'P 1'
#
loop_
_entity.id
_entity.type
_entity.pdbx_description
1 polymer ?
#
loop_
_entity_poly.entity_id
_entity_poly.type
_entity_poly.pdbx_seq_one_letter_code
_entity_poly.pdbx_strand_id
1 'polypeptide(L)'
;MLHETDGRWAVALKAAAGDLPIRETRSLERWLPQFRASPASILAIAAPRGCDAVRFARLLEASAQLQRKFPDMCLVVLLAEEDRSLATTAYEAGAAWVQIGRWRLDPLIRLVRRRQAQFPDLAAETPIDSIWRSLPWREHPE
;
A
#
# COMPACT_ATOMS: atom_id res chain seq x y z
N MET A 1 -2.55 -1.13 4.95
CA MET A 1 -3.73 -0.37 4.46
C MET A 1 -4.32 -1.08 3.25
N LEU A 2 -5.64 -1.13 3.13
CA LEU A 2 -6.36 -1.59 1.95
C LEU A 2 -7.17 -0.42 1.36
N HIS A 3 -6.94 -0.09 0.09
CA HIS A 3 -7.82 0.75 -0.71
C HIS A 3 -8.76 -0.15 -1.53
N GLU A 4 -10.06 -0.09 -1.24
CA GLU A 4 -11.07 -0.84 -1.99
C GLU A 4 -12.44 -0.15 -1.94
N THR A 5 -13.16 -0.17 -3.06
CA THR A 5 -14.52 0.39 -3.16
C THR A 5 -15.62 -0.61 -2.81
N ASP A 6 -15.44 -1.89 -3.17
CA ASP A 6 -16.52 -2.90 -3.20
C ASP A 6 -16.57 -3.80 -1.95
N GLY A 7 -15.54 -3.74 -1.09
CA GLY A 7 -15.43 -4.49 0.17
C GLY A 7 -15.21 -6.00 0.06
N ARG A 8 -15.07 -6.56 -1.14
CA ARG A 8 -14.92 -7.99 -1.37
C ARG A 8 -13.54 -8.49 -0.96
N TRP A 9 -12.50 -7.73 -1.26
CA TRP A 9 -11.14 -8.01 -0.79
C TRP A 9 -11.00 -7.76 0.70
N ALA A 10 -11.67 -6.76 1.25
CA ALA A 10 -11.69 -6.50 2.69
C ALA A 10 -12.21 -7.71 3.45
N VAL A 11 -13.33 -8.29 3.02
CA VAL A 11 -13.89 -9.51 3.62
C VAL A 11 -12.91 -10.69 3.47
N ALA A 12 -12.38 -10.92 2.26
CA ALA A 12 -11.47 -12.03 2.02
C ALA A 12 -10.16 -11.90 2.82
N LEU A 13 -9.59 -10.69 2.87
CA LEU A 13 -8.37 -10.39 3.63
C LEU A 13 -8.61 -10.54 5.12
N LYS A 14 -9.70 -10.01 5.68
CA LYS A 14 -10.02 -10.19 7.10
C LYS A 14 -10.14 -11.67 7.48
N ALA A 15 -10.78 -12.47 6.63
CA ALA A 15 -10.90 -13.91 6.86
C ALA A 15 -9.54 -14.62 6.84
N ALA A 16 -8.60 -14.19 6.00
CA ALA A 16 -7.29 -14.80 5.87
C ALA A 16 -6.22 -14.23 6.82
N ALA A 17 -6.38 -12.98 7.25
CA ALA A 17 -5.34 -12.20 7.91
C ALA A 17 -5.16 -12.51 9.40
N GLY A 18 -6.17 -13.11 10.04
CA GLY A 18 -6.14 -13.41 11.47
C GLY A 18 -5.99 -12.14 12.31
N ASP A 19 -4.83 -11.98 12.93
CA ASP A 19 -4.47 -10.89 13.86
C ASP A 19 -3.87 -9.65 13.18
N LEU A 20 -3.62 -9.68 11.86
CA LEU A 20 -2.96 -8.55 11.20
C LEU A 20 -3.83 -7.28 11.21
N PRO A 21 -3.26 -6.11 11.56
CA PRO A 21 -4.00 -4.86 11.58
C PRO A 21 -4.27 -4.36 10.15
N ILE A 22 -5.49 -4.57 9.66
CA ILE A 22 -5.94 -4.06 8.37
C ILE A 22 -6.74 -2.78 8.57
N ARG A 23 -6.27 -1.68 7.97
CA ARG A 23 -7.02 -0.42 7.84
C ARG A 23 -7.57 -0.26 6.44
N GLU A 24 -8.88 -0.13 6.31
CA GLU A 24 -9.57 0.07 5.05
C GLU A 24 -9.81 1.55 4.75
N THR A 25 -9.74 1.92 3.48
CA THR A 25 -10.11 3.25 3.00
C THR A 25 -10.66 3.18 1.58
N ARG A 26 -11.54 4.13 1.27
CA ARG A 26 -12.02 4.43 -0.10
C ARG A 26 -11.46 5.73 -0.65
N SER A 27 -10.78 6.52 0.19
CA SER A 27 -10.26 7.83 -0.14
C SER A 27 -8.72 7.80 -0.18
N LEU A 28 -8.17 8.39 -1.24
CA LEU A 28 -6.74 8.63 -1.43
C LEU A 28 -6.18 9.61 -0.38
N GLU A 29 -6.99 10.57 0.05
CA GLU A 29 -6.58 11.60 1.03
C GLU A 29 -6.20 10.98 2.38
N ARG A 30 -6.77 9.81 2.70
CA ARG A 30 -6.45 9.07 3.93
C ARG A 30 -5.13 8.29 3.85
N TRP A 31 -4.48 8.22 2.70
CA TRP A 31 -3.23 7.48 2.55
C TRP A 31 -2.09 8.18 3.30
N LEU A 32 -1.88 9.46 3.01
CA LEU A 32 -0.74 10.22 3.53
C LEU A 32 -0.67 10.22 5.08
N PRO A 33 -1.76 10.52 5.83
CA PRO A 33 -1.70 10.50 7.30
C PRO A 33 -1.34 9.13 7.87
N GLN A 34 -1.77 8.05 7.21
CA GLN A 34 -1.47 6.70 7.69
C GLN A 34 -0.04 6.27 7.41
N PHE A 35 0.50 6.63 6.25
CA PHE A 35 1.89 6.32 5.93
C PHE A 35 2.89 7.17 6.71
N ARG A 36 2.51 8.39 7.15
CA ARG A 36 3.30 9.12 8.15
C ARG A 36 3.40 8.38 9.49
N ALA A 37 2.31 7.74 9.91
CA ALA A 37 2.29 6.96 11.15
C ALA A 37 2.98 5.60 11.02
N SER A 38 3.09 5.05 9.80
CA SER A 38 3.78 3.78 9.53
C SER A 38 4.37 3.77 8.11
N PRO A 39 5.59 4.30 7.93
CA PRO A 39 6.22 4.50 6.61
C PRO A 39 6.47 3.21 5.81
N ALA A 40 6.84 2.11 6.47
CA ALA A 40 7.10 0.81 5.82
C ALA A 40 5.85 -0.09 5.68
N SER A 41 4.65 0.49 5.85
CA SER A 41 3.40 -0.25 5.70
C SER A 41 3.19 -0.79 4.28
N ILE A 42 2.30 -1.78 4.17
CA ILE A 42 1.80 -2.25 2.88
C ILE A 42 0.58 -1.43 2.47
N LEU A 43 0.59 -0.90 1.26
CA LEU A 43 -0.59 -0.39 0.56
C LEU A 43 -1.10 -1.50 -0.36
N ALA A 44 -2.24 -2.09 -0.03
CA ALA A 44 -2.97 -2.96 -0.94
C ALA A 44 -4.02 -2.14 -1.69
N ILE A 45 -4.01 -2.18 -3.03
CA ILE A 45 -5.02 -1.53 -3.87
C ILE A 45 -5.83 -2.61 -4.57
N ALA A 46 -7.12 -2.70 -4.26
CA ALA A 46 -8.05 -3.50 -5.03
C ALA A 46 -8.56 -2.71 -6.22
N ALA A 47 -8.39 -3.27 -7.43
CA ALA A 47 -9.07 -2.74 -8.60
C ALA A 47 -10.60 -2.90 -8.43
N PRO A 48 -11.39 -1.83 -8.61
CA PRO A 48 -12.84 -1.93 -8.66
C PRO A 48 -13.27 -2.86 -9.79
N ARG A 49 -14.39 -3.58 -9.63
CA ARG A 49 -14.90 -4.37 -10.77
C ARG A 49 -15.28 -3.48 -11.93
N GLY A 50 -14.88 -3.86 -13.14
CA GLY A 50 -15.18 -3.06 -14.34
C GLY A 50 -14.57 -1.66 -14.27
N CYS A 51 -13.52 -1.48 -13.47
CA CYS A 51 -12.75 -0.25 -13.45
C CYS A 51 -12.22 0.01 -14.85
N ASP A 52 -12.52 1.19 -15.40
CA ASP A 52 -11.84 1.62 -16.61
C ASP A 52 -10.33 1.73 -16.35
N ALA A 53 -9.53 1.48 -17.40
CA ALA A 53 -8.08 1.51 -17.30
C ALA A 53 -7.55 2.87 -16.82
N VAL A 54 -8.29 3.96 -17.08
CA VAL A 54 -7.90 5.32 -16.70
C VAL A 54 -7.96 5.50 -15.19
N ARG A 55 -9.03 5.04 -14.54
CA ARG A 55 -9.21 5.12 -13.10
C ARG A 55 -8.21 4.23 -12.37
N PHE A 56 -7.92 3.05 -12.93
CA PHE A 56 -6.86 2.20 -12.38
C PHE A 56 -5.48 2.85 -12.52
N ALA A 57 -5.16 3.42 -13.69
CA ALA A 57 -3.91 4.16 -13.90
C ALA A 57 -3.76 5.34 -12.93
N ARG A 58 -4.82 6.10 -12.66
CA ARG A 58 -4.80 7.18 -11.66
C ARG A 58 -4.51 6.68 -10.24
N LEU A 59 -5.05 5.52 -9.86
CA LEU A 59 -4.74 4.90 -8.56
C LEU A 59 -3.27 4.49 -8.49
N LEU A 60 -2.75 3.90 -9.56
CA LEU A 60 -1.34 3.53 -9.65
C LEU A 60 -0.43 4.76 -9.60
N GLU A 61 -0.75 5.82 -10.33
CA GLU A 61 0.02 7.08 -10.30
C GLU A 61 0.05 7.69 -8.89
N ALA A 62 -1.11 7.75 -8.21
CA ALA A 62 -1.18 8.22 -6.82
C ALA A 62 -0.33 7.34 -5.89
N SER A 63 -0.31 6.03 -6.11
CA SER A 63 0.50 5.09 -5.32
C SER A 63 2.00 5.27 -5.55
N ALA A 64 2.42 5.53 -6.79
CA ALA A 64 3.80 5.81 -7.15
C ALA A 64 4.28 7.14 -6.54
N GLN A 65 3.44 8.18 -6.55
CA GLN A 65 3.73 9.45 -5.87
C GLN A 65 3.88 9.25 -4.35
N LEU A 66 3.08 8.38 -3.76
CA LEU A 66 3.20 8.04 -2.34
C LEU A 66 4.49 7.26 -2.05
N GLN A 67 4.84 6.29 -2.90
CA GLN A 67 6.06 5.49 -2.76
C GLN A 67 7.34 6.33 -2.87
N ARG A 68 7.35 7.38 -3.70
CA ARG A 68 8.45 8.35 -3.72
C ARG A 68 8.64 9.06 -2.37
N LYS A 69 7.56 9.28 -1.62
CA LYS A 69 7.61 9.91 -0.28
C LYS A 69 7.93 8.91 0.83
N PHE A 70 7.56 7.65 0.65
CA PHE A 70 7.78 6.58 1.62
C PHE A 70 8.42 5.37 0.91
N PRO A 71 9.75 5.40 0.63
CA PRO A 71 10.42 4.37 -0.18
C PRO A 71 10.31 2.95 0.39
N ASP A 72 10.19 2.82 1.70
CA ASP A 72 10.04 1.53 2.38
C ASP A 72 8.63 0.92 2.25
N MET A 73 7.66 1.71 1.77
CA MET A 73 6.30 1.22 1.56
C MET A 73 6.28 0.13 0.51
N CYS A 74 5.32 -0.79 0.67
CA CYS A 74 5.12 -1.88 -0.25
C CYS A 74 3.78 -1.73 -0.95
N LEU A 75 3.82 -1.58 -2.26
CA LEU A 75 2.61 -1.63 -3.07
C LEU A 75 2.24 -3.09 -3.39
N VAL A 76 0.99 -3.45 -3.09
CA VAL A 76 0.36 -4.70 -3.49
C VAL A 76 -0.88 -4.34 -4.29
N VAL A 77 -1.10 -5.00 -5.41
CA VAL A 77 -2.32 -4.82 -6.22
C VAL A 77 -3.15 -6.08 -6.18
N LEU A 78 -4.46 -5.94 -6.01
CA LEU A 78 -5.44 -7.01 -5.95
C LEU A 78 -6.38 -6.87 -7.15
N LEU A 79 -6.40 -7.86 -8.04
CA LEU A 79 -7.15 -7.86 -9.29
C LEU A 79 -8.16 -9.00 -9.29
N ALA A 80 -9.35 -8.75 -9.83
CA ALA A 80 -10.25 -9.84 -10.18
C ALA A 80 -9.70 -10.64 -11.38
N GLU A 81 -10.20 -11.86 -11.61
CA GLU A 81 -9.70 -12.69 -12.73
C GLU A 81 -9.97 -12.04 -14.09
N GLU A 82 -11.12 -11.40 -14.21
CA GLU A 82 -11.51 -10.63 -15.39
C GLU A 82 -10.55 -9.46 -15.70
N ASP A 83 -9.82 -8.96 -14.70
CA ASP A 83 -8.92 -7.81 -14.80
C ASP A 83 -7.43 -8.23 -14.89
N ARG A 84 -7.15 -9.51 -15.13
CA ARG A 84 -5.79 -10.09 -15.19
C ARG A 84 -4.85 -9.33 -16.14
N SER A 85 -5.37 -8.75 -17.22
CA SER A 85 -4.58 -7.97 -18.19
C SER A 85 -3.91 -6.75 -17.57
N LEU A 86 -4.42 -6.23 -16.46
CA LEU A 86 -3.86 -5.07 -15.75
C LEU A 86 -2.63 -5.43 -14.88
N ALA A 87 -2.31 -6.72 -14.75
CA ALA A 87 -1.22 -7.18 -13.88
C ALA A 87 0.15 -6.63 -14.33
N THR A 88 0.43 -6.61 -15.63
CA THR A 88 1.69 -6.07 -16.17
C THR A 88 1.82 -4.60 -15.81
N THR A 89 0.77 -3.80 -16.04
CA THR A 89 0.75 -2.37 -15.70
C THR A 89 0.94 -2.13 -14.20
N ALA A 90 0.38 -3.00 -13.35
CA ALA A 90 0.59 -2.92 -11.91
C ALA A 90 2.06 -3.13 -11.52
N TYR A 91 2.74 -4.12 -12.12
CA TYR A 91 4.18 -4.34 -11.89
C TYR A 91 5.03 -3.19 -12.42
N GLU A 92 4.73 -2.67 -13.62
CA GLU A 92 5.42 -1.51 -14.19
C GLU A 92 5.27 -0.25 -13.33
N ALA A 93 4.14 -0.12 -12.62
CA ALA A 93 3.91 0.95 -11.66
C ALA A 93 4.61 0.75 -10.30
N GLY A 94 5.37 -0.34 -10.12
CA GLY A 94 6.15 -0.60 -8.90
C GLY A 94 5.45 -1.48 -7.87
N ALA A 95 4.39 -2.21 -8.24
CA ALA A 95 3.80 -3.20 -7.35
C ALA A 95 4.82 -4.29 -7.02
N ALA A 96 5.10 -4.50 -5.73
CA ALA A 96 5.95 -5.59 -5.26
C ALA A 96 5.28 -6.96 -5.40
N TRP A 97 3.94 -6.97 -5.43
CA TRP A 97 3.14 -8.17 -5.62
C TRP A 97 1.80 -7.83 -6.27
N VAL A 98 1.36 -8.67 -7.22
CA VAL A 98 0.02 -8.62 -7.79
C VAL A 98 -0.71 -9.93 -7.47
N GLN A 99 -1.81 -9.83 -6.73
CA GLN A 99 -2.70 -10.94 -6.43
C GLN A 99 -3.86 -10.93 -7.43
N ILE A 100 -4.04 -12.04 -8.14
CA ILE A 100 -5.16 -12.22 -9.07
C ILE A 100 -6.13 -13.23 -8.49
N GLY A 101 -7.39 -12.84 -8.37
CA GLY A 101 -8.42 -13.62 -7.72
C GLY A 101 -8.27 -13.67 -6.20
N ARG A 102 -9.41 -13.81 -5.53
CA ARG A 102 -9.54 -13.80 -4.06
C ARG A 102 -9.14 -15.10 -3.37
N TRP A 103 -8.68 -16.09 -4.13
CA TRP A 103 -8.28 -17.39 -3.60
C TRP A 103 -6.79 -17.39 -3.29
N ARG A 104 -6.39 -18.12 -2.24
CA ARG A 104 -4.98 -18.28 -1.83
C ARG A 104 -4.31 -16.96 -1.43
N LEU A 105 -4.86 -16.29 -0.42
CA LEU A 105 -4.26 -15.08 0.15
C LEU A 105 -3.02 -15.36 1.01
N ASP A 106 -2.72 -16.62 1.33
CA ASP A 106 -1.58 -17.01 2.17
C ASP A 106 -0.23 -16.40 1.75
N PRO A 107 0.14 -16.31 0.45
CA PRO A 107 1.37 -15.67 0.02
C PRO A 107 1.41 -14.18 0.40
N LEU A 108 0.28 -13.48 0.25
CA LEU A 108 0.17 -12.08 0.66
C LEU A 108 0.27 -11.95 2.19
N ILE A 109 -0.39 -12.82 2.94
CA ILE A 109 -0.28 -12.83 4.42
C ILE A 109 1.17 -13.08 4.86
N ARG A 110 1.88 -14.01 4.21
CA ARG A 110 3.31 -14.25 4.47
C ARG A 110 4.18 -13.04 4.13
N LEU A 111 3.91 -12.35 3.02
CA LEU A 111 4.59 -11.12 2.64
C LEU A 111 4.40 -10.03 3.71
N VAL A 112 3.17 -9.87 4.22
CA VAL A 112 2.85 -8.91 5.29
C VAL A 112 3.63 -9.23 6.56
N ARG A 113 3.58 -10.48 7.03
CA ARG A 113 4.31 -10.89 8.25
C ARG A 113 5.81 -10.72 8.10
N ARG A 114 6.38 -11.06 6.94
CA ARG A 114 7.81 -10.85 6.67
C ARG A 114 8.20 -9.38 6.75
N ARG A 115 7.37 -8.48 6.20
CA ARG A 115 7.62 -7.04 6.30
C ARG A 115 7.50 -6.52 7.72
N GLN A 116 6.49 -6.95 8.48
CA GLN A 116 6.38 -6.57 9.90
C GLN A 116 7.60 -7.00 10.70
N ALA A 117 8.12 -8.21 10.46
CA ALA A 117 9.34 -8.69 11.10
C ALA A 117 10.59 -7.89 10.69
N GLN A 118 10.63 -7.38 9.46
CA GLN A 118 11.73 -6.54 8.96
C GLN A 118 11.69 -5.10 9.51
N PHE A 119 10.50 -4.61 9.83
CA PHE A 119 10.27 -3.24 10.33
C PHE A 119 9.45 -3.26 11.63
N PRO A 120 9.99 -3.84 12.73
CA PRO A 120 9.25 -3.98 13.98
C PRO A 120 8.93 -2.63 14.65
N ASP A 121 9.76 -1.60 14.42
CA ASP A 121 9.75 -0.34 15.18
C ASP A 121 9.92 0.93 14.33
N LEU A 122 9.29 1.04 13.16
CA LEU A 122 9.16 2.36 12.54
C LEU A 122 8.10 3.16 13.30
N ALA A 123 8.53 3.72 14.44
CA ALA A 123 7.76 4.67 15.21
C ALA A 123 7.24 5.77 14.28
N ALA A 124 5.98 6.16 14.47
CA ALA A 124 5.38 7.27 13.74
C ALA A 124 6.32 8.48 13.77
N GLU A 125 6.62 9.05 12.61
CA GLU A 125 7.46 10.24 12.53
C GLU A 125 6.78 11.33 13.36
N THR A 126 7.43 11.79 14.43
CA THR A 126 6.81 12.81 15.27
C THR A 126 6.72 14.12 14.47
N PRO A 127 5.73 14.98 14.72
CA PRO A 127 5.64 16.27 14.04
C PRO A 127 6.94 17.08 14.12
N ILE A 128 7.67 16.95 15.24
CA ILE A 128 8.99 17.54 15.47
C ILE A 128 10.04 16.96 14.50
N ASP A 129 10.08 15.65 14.30
CA ASP A 129 11.04 15.02 13.37
C ASP A 129 10.80 15.44 11.91
N SER A 130 9.53 15.56 11.52
CA SER A 130 9.15 16.05 10.19
C SER A 130 9.54 17.51 9.98
N ILE A 131 9.37 18.37 10.99
CA ILE A 131 9.81 19.77 10.94
C ILE A 131 11.33 19.81 10.83
N TRP A 132 12.06 19.12 11.70
CA TRP A 132 13.53 19.09 11.70
C TRP A 132 14.14 18.60 10.38
N ARG A 133 13.53 17.60 9.71
CA ARG A 133 13.97 17.11 8.40
C ARG A 133 13.70 18.06 7.25
N SER A 134 12.66 18.90 7.37
CA SER A 134 12.27 19.85 6.33
C SER A 134 13.10 21.14 6.32
N LEU A 135 13.97 21.31 7.32
CA LEU A 135 14.74 22.53 7.48
C LEU A 135 16.04 22.47 6.66
N PRO A 136 16.42 23.58 6.00
CA PRO A 136 17.44 23.59 4.94
C PRO A 136 18.89 23.44 5.44
N TRP A 137 19.13 23.31 6.75
CA TRP A 137 20.46 23.33 7.35
C TRP A 137 21.11 21.94 7.53
N ARG A 138 20.62 20.91 6.82
CA ARG A 138 21.25 19.56 6.86
C ARG A 138 22.57 19.46 6.10
N GLU A 139 23.02 20.51 5.43
CA GLU A 139 24.39 20.62 4.94
C GLU A 139 25.23 21.29 6.02
N HIS A 140 25.81 20.52 6.95
CA HIS A 140 27.12 20.76 7.58
C HIS A 140 27.38 19.64 8.62
N PRO A 141 28.12 18.58 8.27
CA PRO A 141 28.82 17.79 9.27
C PRO A 141 30.14 18.50 9.61
N GLU A 142 30.38 18.71 10.92
CA GLU A 142 31.74 18.77 11.47
C GLU A 142 32.36 17.36 11.51
#